data_AF-A0A9E4ZQ76-F1
#
_entry.id   AF-A0A9E4ZQ76-F1
#
_cell.length_a   1.000
_cell.length_b   1.000
_cell.length_c   1.000
_cell.angle_alpha   90.00
_cell.angle_beta   90.00
_cell.angle_gamma   90.00
#
_symmetry.space_group_name_H-M   'P 1'
#
loop_
_entity.id
_entity.type
_entity.pdbx_description
1 polymer ?
#
loop_
_entity_poly.entity_id
_entity_poly.type
_entity_poly.pdbx_seq_one_letter_code
_entity_poly.pdbx_strand_id
1 'polypeptide(L)'
;MGNPKEVLKRNLEDLKGIKLRKLGEGIYVGRNFLKDVLINVEGAKWIFIHCVGDCIKGTGCVVYSVESKLEKGEVNVEELNLTPLFVTTRATTALHSLLEASKRLGIKRLEEAYNTVMDMVNEGKFLEWED
;
A
#
# COMPACT_ATOMS: atom_id res chain seq x y z
N MET A 1 11.50 13.82 -12.76
CA MET A 1 11.04 13.34 -11.44
C MET A 1 10.68 14.55 -10.61
N GLY A 2 9.49 14.58 -9.99
CA GLY A 2 9.13 15.65 -9.05
C GLY A 2 10.01 15.61 -7.79
N ASN A 3 10.09 16.71 -7.05
CA ASN A 3 10.84 16.77 -5.79
C ASN A 3 10.24 15.75 -4.79
N PRO A 4 11.02 14.82 -4.20
CA PRO A 4 10.50 13.84 -3.24
C PRO A 4 9.72 14.45 -2.08
N LYS A 5 10.06 15.67 -1.64
CA LYS A 5 9.33 16.39 -0.59
C LYS A 5 7.91 16.79 -1.03
N GLU A 6 7.76 17.20 -2.28
CA GLU A 6 6.45 17.54 -2.85
C GLU A 6 5.58 16.29 -3.03
N VAL A 7 6.19 15.17 -3.44
CA VAL A 7 5.48 13.88 -3.54
C VAL A 7 5.00 13.44 -2.16
N LEU A 8 5.86 13.51 -1.14
CA LEU A 8 5.48 13.17 0.23
C LEU A 8 4.33 14.05 0.75
N LYS A 9 4.43 15.37 0.54
CA LYS A 9 3.38 16.31 0.94
C LYS A 9 2.03 15.96 0.30
N ARG A 10 2.01 15.75 -1.01
CA ARG A 10 0.80 15.39 -1.76
C ARG A 10 0.21 14.06 -1.30
N ASN A 11 1.05 13.06 -1.02
CA ASN A 11 0.58 11.78 -0.48
C ASN A 11 -0.12 12.01 0.85
N LEU A 12 0.52 12.68 1.81
CA LEU A 12 -0.06 12.94 3.14
C LEU A 12 -1.39 13.70 3.06
N GLU A 13 -1.56 14.60 2.09
CA GLU A 13 -2.83 15.31 1.84
C GLU A 13 -3.93 14.39 1.28
N ASP A 14 -3.57 13.40 0.45
CA ASP A 14 -4.47 12.46 -0.22
C ASP A 14 -4.92 11.30 0.70
N LEU A 15 -4.21 11.06 1.82
CA LEU A 15 -4.54 9.98 2.77
C LEU A 15 -5.88 10.16 3.50
N LYS A 16 -6.46 11.36 3.47
CA LYS A 16 -7.67 11.69 4.22
C LYS A 16 -8.87 10.90 3.69
N GLY A 17 -9.54 10.19 4.60
CA GLY A 17 -10.73 9.40 4.27
C GLY A 17 -10.45 8.08 3.53
N ILE A 18 -9.18 7.67 3.36
CA ILE A 18 -8.86 6.36 2.80
C ILE A 18 -9.25 5.27 3.80
N LYS A 19 -10.03 4.31 3.31
CA LYS A 19 -10.41 3.08 4.03
C LYS A 19 -9.78 1.88 3.38
N LEU A 20 -9.19 1.03 4.21
CA LEU A 20 -8.61 -0.24 3.80
C LEU A 20 -9.50 -1.38 4.28
N ARG A 21 -9.80 -2.32 3.40
CA ARG A 21 -10.56 -3.53 3.70
C ARG A 21 -9.62 -4.72 3.75
N LYS A 22 -9.86 -5.63 4.69
CA LYS A 22 -9.09 -6.86 4.83
C LYS A 22 -9.37 -7.76 3.62
N LEU A 23 -8.32 -8.05 2.86
CA LEU A 23 -8.37 -8.97 1.73
C LEU A 23 -8.00 -10.40 2.15
N GLY A 24 -7.07 -10.52 3.11
CA GLY A 24 -6.57 -11.79 3.60
C GLY A 24 -5.80 -11.63 4.90
N GLU A 25 -5.21 -12.72 5.37
CA GLU A 25 -4.36 -12.67 6.56
C GLU A 25 -3.16 -11.76 6.33
N GLY A 26 -3.10 -10.64 7.08
CA GLY A 26 -2.03 -9.67 6.96
C GLY A 26 -2.07 -8.80 5.71
N ILE A 27 -3.17 -8.77 4.94
CA ILE A 27 -3.29 -7.95 3.72
C ILE A 27 -4.57 -7.12 3.79
N TYR A 28 -4.41 -5.81 3.68
CA TYR A 28 -5.51 -4.88 3.46
C TYR A 28 -5.26 -4.06 2.20
N VAL A 29 -6.34 -3.70 1.52
CA VAL A 29 -6.30 -2.93 0.27
C VAL A 29 -7.35 -1.83 0.32
N GLY A 30 -7.06 -0.68 -0.30
CA GLY A 30 -8.07 0.35 -0.48
C GLY A 30 -9.07 -0.02 -1.57
N ARG A 31 -10.05 0.86 -1.80
CA ARG A 31 -11.01 0.73 -2.92
C ARG A 31 -10.32 0.53 -4.26
N ASN A 32 -9.15 1.14 -4.42
CA ASN A 32 -8.26 0.88 -5.54
C ASN A 32 -6.97 0.22 -5.02
N PHE A 33 -6.88 -1.11 -5.16
CA PHE A 33 -5.71 -1.90 -4.74
C PHE A 33 -4.43 -1.53 -5.51
N LEU A 34 -4.53 -0.83 -6.63
CA LEU A 34 -3.38 -0.28 -7.36
C LEU A 34 -2.85 1.01 -6.72
N LYS A 35 -3.59 1.61 -5.77
CA LYS A 35 -3.20 2.83 -5.06
C LYS A 35 -2.84 2.58 -3.61
N ASP A 36 -3.58 1.71 -2.93
CA ASP A 36 -3.49 1.57 -1.48
C ASP A 36 -3.37 0.11 -1.07
N VAL A 37 -2.25 -0.25 -0.42
CA VAL A 37 -2.00 -1.60 0.08
C VAL A 37 -1.27 -1.54 1.43
N LEU A 38 -1.73 -2.32 2.39
CA LEU A 38 -1.15 -2.45 3.74
C LEU A 38 -0.85 -3.92 4.03
N ILE A 39 0.42 -4.22 4.28
CA ILE A 39 0.92 -5.59 4.45
C ILE A 39 1.52 -5.77 5.84
N ASN A 40 1.09 -6.80 6.57
CA ASN A 40 1.76 -7.24 7.78
C ASN A 40 3.06 -7.94 7.40
N VAL A 41 4.17 -7.44 7.93
CA VAL A 41 5.49 -8.01 7.64
C VAL A 41 6.04 -8.83 8.79
N GLU A 42 5.70 -8.48 10.04
CA GLU A 42 6.13 -9.20 11.23
C GLU A 42 5.39 -8.67 12.48
N GLY A 43 4.61 -9.52 13.16
CA GLY A 43 3.96 -9.15 14.44
C GLY A 43 3.11 -7.87 14.32
N ALA A 44 3.50 -6.81 15.04
CA ALA A 44 2.82 -5.51 14.98
C ALA A 44 3.35 -4.57 13.88
N LYS A 45 4.31 -5.01 13.07
CA LYS A 45 4.90 -4.20 11.99
C LYS A 45 4.15 -4.40 10.69
N TRP A 46 3.77 -3.30 10.08
CA TRP A 46 3.12 -3.26 8.79
C TRP A 46 3.82 -2.27 7.87
N ILE A 47 3.71 -2.53 6.57
CA ILE A 47 4.14 -1.63 5.52
C ILE A 47 2.91 -1.17 4.77
N PHE A 48 2.68 0.14 4.78
CA PHE A 48 1.63 0.77 3.99
C PHE A 48 2.25 1.41 2.76
N ILE A 49 1.62 1.22 1.61
CA ILE A 49 1.98 1.86 0.36
C ILE A 49 0.75 2.59 -0.14
N HIS A 50 0.93 3.89 -0.37
CA HIS A 50 -0.06 4.75 -1.00
C HIS A 50 0.54 5.38 -2.25
N CYS A 51 -0.25 5.50 -3.31
CA CYS A 51 0.09 6.21 -4.54
C CYS A 51 -0.95 7.28 -4.86
N VAL A 52 -0.51 8.53 -5.02
CA VAL A 52 -1.37 9.63 -5.47
C VAL A 52 -1.72 9.52 -6.96
N GLY A 53 -3.03 9.46 -7.25
CA GLY A 53 -3.59 9.64 -8.61
C GLY A 53 -3.25 8.54 -9.64
N ASP A 54 -3.53 8.82 -10.91
CA ASP A 54 -3.08 7.98 -12.04
C ASP A 54 -1.61 8.31 -12.31
N CYS A 55 -0.71 7.43 -11.89
CA CYS A 55 0.75 7.60 -11.98
C CYS A 55 1.24 7.50 -13.44
N ILE A 56 0.96 8.50 -14.29
CA ILE A 56 1.32 8.53 -15.72
C ILE A 56 2.86 8.58 -15.94
N LYS A 57 3.67 8.87 -14.90
CA LYS A 57 5.14 9.01 -15.00
C LYS A 57 5.93 8.42 -13.81
N GLY A 58 5.46 7.33 -13.20
CA GLY A 58 6.24 6.54 -12.23
C GLY A 58 6.71 7.28 -10.97
N THR A 59 6.00 8.33 -10.56
CA THR A 59 6.34 9.13 -9.37
C THR A 59 5.06 9.48 -8.62
N GLY A 60 4.80 8.76 -7.54
CA GLY A 60 3.59 9.00 -6.77
C GLY A 60 3.47 8.16 -5.52
N CYS A 61 4.14 7.01 -5.44
CA CYS A 61 3.98 6.14 -4.29
C CYS A 61 4.99 6.40 -3.17
N VAL A 62 4.50 6.36 -1.95
CA VAL A 62 5.29 6.46 -0.73
C VAL A 62 5.10 5.19 0.08
N VAL A 63 6.22 4.66 0.58
CA VAL A 63 6.26 3.53 1.49
C VAL A 63 6.34 4.06 2.90
N TYR A 64 5.43 3.59 3.76
CA TYR A 64 5.32 3.95 5.16
C TYR A 64 5.48 2.72 6.04
N SER A 65 6.16 2.86 7.18
CA SER A 65 6.05 1.90 8.28
C SER A 65 4.89 2.26 9.18
N VAL A 66 4.23 1.23 9.69
CA VAL A 66 3.12 1.33 10.62
C VAL A 66 3.33 0.32 11.73
N GLU A 67 3.19 0.76 12.97
CA GLU A 67 3.19 -0.11 14.15
C GLU A 67 1.77 -0.19 14.70
N SER A 68 1.11 -1.33 14.52
CA SER A 68 -0.27 -1.53 14.97
C SER A 68 -0.63 -3.00 15.11
N LYS A 69 -1.61 -3.30 15.98
CA LYS A 69 -2.26 -4.61 16.08
C LYS A 69 -3.65 -4.49 15.46
N LEU A 70 -3.79 -4.92 14.20
CA LEU A 70 -5.04 -4.80 13.45
C LEU A 70 -5.82 -6.11 13.49
N GLU A 71 -7.00 -6.08 14.12
CA GLU A 71 -7.91 -7.23 14.22
C GLU A 71 -9.26 -6.99 13.51
N LYS A 72 -9.50 -5.78 13.01
CA LYS A 72 -10.76 -5.35 12.39
C LYS A 72 -10.83 -5.77 10.91
N GLY A 73 -12.03 -5.92 10.36
CA GLY A 73 -12.24 -6.16 8.92
C GLY A 73 -11.94 -4.95 8.03
N GLU A 74 -12.04 -3.74 8.59
CA GLU A 74 -11.73 -2.48 7.92
C GLU A 74 -10.90 -1.56 8.81
N VAL A 75 -10.08 -0.70 8.19
CA VAL A 75 -9.20 0.25 8.89
C VAL A 75 -9.19 1.58 8.15
N ASN A 76 -9.41 2.68 8.86
CA ASN A 76 -9.17 4.02 8.33
C ASN A 76 -7.66 4.32 8.38
N VAL A 77 -7.07 4.80 7.28
CA VAL A 77 -5.63 5.10 7.22
C VAL A 77 -5.23 6.16 8.24
N GLU A 78 -6.13 7.08 8.59
CA GLU A 78 -5.90 8.12 9.61
C GLU A 78 -5.71 7.55 11.03
N GLU A 79 -6.18 6.32 11.29
CA GLU A 79 -5.92 5.62 12.55
C GLU A 79 -4.52 4.98 12.59
N LEU A 80 -3.82 4.94 11.45
CA LEU A 80 -2.49 4.36 11.35
C LEU A 80 -1.44 5.43 11.65
N ASN A 81 -0.53 5.13 12.58
CA ASN A 81 0.60 6.00 12.86
C ASN A 81 1.69 5.83 11.77
N LEU A 82 1.49 6.50 10.63
CA LEU A 82 2.33 6.36 9.45
C LEU A 82 3.68 7.08 9.61
N THR A 83 4.78 6.34 9.46
CA THR A 83 6.13 6.93 9.35
C THR A 83 6.66 6.72 7.94
N PRO A 84 6.95 7.79 7.17
CA PRO A 84 7.44 7.65 5.80
C PRO A 84 8.85 7.05 5.79
N LEU A 85 9.06 6.01 4.99
CA LEU A 85 10.36 5.38 4.77
C LEU A 85 11.04 5.96 3.53
N PHE A 86 10.36 5.93 2.39
CA PHE A 86 10.88 6.49 1.13
C PHE A 86 9.80 6.62 0.05
N VAL A 87 10.08 7.47 -0.94
CA VAL A 87 9.31 7.57 -2.19
C VAL A 87 9.83 6.52 -3.19
N THR A 88 8.95 5.77 -3.84
CA THR A 88 9.36 4.82 -4.89
C THR A 88 9.73 5.56 -6.17
N THR A 89 10.67 4.98 -6.93
CA THR A 89 11.29 5.65 -8.08
C THR A 89 10.88 5.07 -9.43
N ARG A 90 10.48 3.79 -9.45
CA ARG A 90 10.18 3.05 -10.69
C ARG A 90 8.78 2.46 -10.72
N ALA A 91 8.15 2.30 -9.57
CA ALA A 91 6.82 1.76 -9.48
C ALA A 91 5.73 2.69 -10.03
N THR A 92 4.80 2.09 -10.77
CA THR A 92 3.62 2.77 -11.35
C THR A 92 2.36 2.57 -10.51
N THR A 93 2.35 1.60 -9.61
CA THR A 93 1.22 1.22 -8.75
C THR A 93 1.73 0.78 -7.39
N ALA A 94 0.86 0.74 -6.39
CA ALA A 94 1.16 0.25 -5.06
C ALA A 94 1.65 -1.20 -5.08
N LEU A 95 1.12 -2.02 -5.99
CA LEU A 95 1.59 -3.39 -6.20
C LEU A 95 3.04 -3.44 -6.71
N HIS A 96 3.39 -2.66 -7.74
CA HIS A 96 4.78 -2.61 -8.18
C HIS A 96 5.71 -2.02 -7.11
N SER A 97 5.19 -1.10 -6.28
CA SER A 97 5.91 -0.55 -5.14
C SER A 97 6.19 -1.61 -4.06
N LEU A 98 5.37 -2.65 -3.91
CA LEU A 98 5.67 -3.79 -3.02
C LEU A 98 6.96 -4.50 -3.44
N LEU A 99 7.16 -4.72 -4.73
CA LEU A 99 8.37 -5.36 -5.26
C LEU A 99 9.61 -4.48 -5.08
N GLU A 100 9.47 -3.17 -5.31
CA GLU A 100 10.55 -2.20 -5.04
C GLU A 100 10.90 -2.16 -3.54
N ALA A 101 9.87 -2.14 -2.67
CA ALA A 101 10.03 -2.14 -1.23
C ALA A 101 10.62 -3.45 -0.69
N SER A 102 10.19 -4.60 -1.21
CA SER A 102 10.76 -5.93 -0.89
C SER A 102 12.28 -5.92 -1.07
N LYS A 103 12.75 -5.48 -2.25
CA LYS A 103 14.17 -5.41 -2.59
C LYS A 103 14.94 -4.41 -1.73
N ARG A 104 14.36 -3.24 -1.49
CA ARG A 104 15.03 -2.16 -0.76
C ARG A 104 15.10 -2.39 0.75
N LEU A 105 14.06 -2.99 1.33
CA LEU A 105 13.97 -3.26 2.76
C LEU A 105 14.46 -4.68 3.14
N GLY A 106 14.64 -5.57 2.16
CA GLY A 106 14.99 -6.97 2.41
C GLY A 106 13.84 -7.79 3.00
N ILE A 107 12.58 -7.42 2.72
CA ILE A 107 11.39 -8.03 3.31
C ILE A 107 10.67 -8.89 2.26
N LYS A 108 10.98 -10.19 2.22
CA LYS A 108 10.39 -11.15 1.27
C LYS A 108 8.86 -11.21 1.32
N ARG A 109 8.28 -10.98 2.50
CA ARG A 109 6.81 -10.98 2.70
C ARG A 109 6.06 -10.00 1.80
N LEU A 110 6.70 -8.90 1.38
CA LEU A 110 6.10 -7.93 0.46
C LEU A 110 5.95 -8.49 -0.96
N GLU A 111 6.90 -9.31 -1.41
CA GLU A 111 6.82 -10.00 -2.69
C GLU A 111 5.80 -11.13 -2.66
N GLU A 112 5.70 -11.86 -1.54
CA GLU A 112 4.64 -12.85 -1.32
C GLU A 112 3.25 -12.19 -1.40
N ALA A 113 3.07 -11.06 -0.72
CA ALA A 113 1.83 -10.31 -0.73
C ALA A 113 1.47 -9.81 -2.14
N TYR A 114 2.45 -9.35 -2.94
CA TYR A 114 2.23 -9.01 -4.34
C TYR A 114 1.62 -10.17 -5.11
N ASN A 115 2.21 -11.37 -5.01
CA ASN A 115 1.71 -12.56 -5.71
C ASN A 115 0.30 -12.91 -5.24
N THR A 116 0.04 -12.89 -3.92
CA THR A 116 -1.30 -13.16 -3.36
C THR A 116 -2.35 -12.20 -3.90
N VAL A 117 -2.06 -10.90 -3.97
CA VAL A 117 -3.01 -9.92 -4.52
C VAL A 117 -3.24 -10.18 -6.01
N MET A 118 -2.19 -10.46 -6.78
CA MET A 118 -2.30 -10.76 -8.21
C MET A 118 -3.12 -12.03 -8.48
N ASP A 119 -2.93 -13.08 -7.68
CA ASP A 119 -3.71 -14.32 -7.80
C ASP A 119 -5.19 -14.05 -7.57
N MET A 120 -5.54 -13.26 -6.55
CA MET A 120 -6.93 -12.87 -6.28
C MET A 120 -7.54 -11.99 -7.40
N VAL A 121 -6.74 -11.13 -8.03
CA VAL A 121 -7.17 -10.36 -9.22
C VAL A 121 -7.47 -11.31 -10.38
N ASN A 122 -6.60 -12.27 -10.65
CA ASN A 122 -6.77 -13.25 -11.72
C ASN A 122 -8.00 -14.17 -11.48
N GLU A 123 -8.30 -14.47 -10.21
CA GLU A 123 -9.48 -15.22 -9.80
C GLU A 123 -10.78 -14.40 -9.84
N GLY A 124 -10.72 -13.09 -10.14
CA GLY A 124 -11.89 -12.21 -10.20
C GLY A 124 -12.49 -11.85 -8.85
N LYS A 125 -11.82 -12.16 -7.73
CA LYS A 125 -12.35 -11.96 -6.37
C LYS A 125 -12.54 -10.49 -5.96
N PHE A 126 -12.01 -9.56 -6.74
CA PHE A 126 -12.23 -8.13 -6.57
C PHE A 126 -13.50 -7.62 -7.26
N LEU A 127 -14.12 -8.40 -8.15
CA LEU A 127 -15.36 -8.04 -8.86
C LEU A 127 -16.61 -8.21 -7.98
N GLU A 128 -16.52 -8.98 -6.89
CA GLU A 128 -17.61 -9.15 -5.91
C GLU A 128 -17.68 -8.00 -4.90
N TRP A 129 -16.83 -6.97 -5.06
CA TRP A 129 -16.69 -5.84 -4.14
C TRP A 129 -17.46 -4.59 -4.63
N GLU A 130 -18.55 -4.79 -5.38
CA GLU A 130 -19.51 -3.73 -5.67
C GLU A 130 -20.43 -3.51 -4.46
N ASP A 131 -20.36 -2.31 -3.87
CA ASP A 131 -21.51 -1.67 -3.23
C ASP A 131 -22.23 -0.83 -4.30
#